data_AF-U1LZZ5-F1
#
_entry.id   AF-U1LZZ5-F1
#
_cell.length_a   1.000
_cell.length_b   1.000
_cell.length_c   1.000
_cell.angle_alpha   90.00
_cell.angle_beta   90.00
_cell.angle_gamma   90.00
#
_symmetry.space_group_name_H-M   'P 1'
#
loop_
_entity.id
_entity.type
_entity.pdbx_description
1 polymer ?
#
loop_
_entity_poly.entity_id
_entity_poly.type
_entity_poly.pdbx_seq_one_letter_code
_entity_poly.pdbx_strand_id
1 'polypeptide(L)'
;MLKKAWASLLALIFILTIAPLNTSANEAFLDALEEDLKATHYDYKEGTAEIVKEETLRHSNGNEVIAAVVEIDTVRDGIFITRKTEFHYYDATDNKILATADLAEVEGATEFADANIDMLGQQIVYWLPVLILLLLIAIPAVILFVVVPRFYSTTEYMNPIYEKNDNPR
;
A
#
# COMPACT_ATOMS: atom_id res chain seq x y z
N MET A 1 15.38 -21.98 -19.71
CA MET A 1 15.06 -20.53 -19.72
C MET A 1 13.92 -20.18 -18.75
N LEU A 2 12.89 -21.03 -18.60
CA LEU A 2 11.77 -20.79 -17.66
C LEU A 2 12.18 -20.48 -16.20
N LYS A 3 13.12 -21.23 -15.60
CA LYS A 3 13.54 -21.02 -14.20
C LYS A 3 14.20 -19.65 -13.94
N LYS A 4 14.83 -19.04 -14.96
CA LYS A 4 15.44 -17.71 -14.86
C LYS A 4 14.40 -16.58 -14.95
N ALA A 5 13.30 -16.82 -15.68
CA ALA A 5 12.20 -15.87 -15.81
C ALA A 5 11.38 -15.75 -14.50
N TRP A 6 11.16 -16.85 -13.79
CA TRP A 6 10.45 -16.85 -12.51
C TRP A 6 11.23 -16.14 -11.40
N ALA A 7 12.57 -16.33 -11.36
CA ALA A 7 13.44 -15.62 -10.41
C ALA A 7 13.48 -14.10 -10.68
N SER A 8 13.46 -13.70 -11.95
CA SER A 8 13.41 -12.29 -12.35
C SER A 8 12.08 -11.62 -11.95
N LEU A 9 10.95 -12.32 -12.11
CA LEU A 9 9.63 -11.81 -11.75
C LEU A 9 9.50 -11.62 -10.22
N LEU A 10 10.00 -12.56 -9.43
CA LEU A 10 10.00 -12.46 -7.96
C LEU A 10 10.91 -11.34 -7.45
N ALA A 11 12.07 -11.14 -8.09
CA ALA A 11 12.97 -10.04 -7.73
C ALA A 11 12.36 -8.67 -8.05
N LEU A 12 11.61 -8.55 -9.15
CA LEU A 12 10.92 -7.31 -9.52
C LEU A 12 9.81 -6.95 -8.51
N ILE A 13 9.07 -7.94 -8.02
CA ILE A 13 8.04 -7.74 -6.99
C ILE A 13 8.67 -7.31 -5.66
N PHE A 14 9.84 -7.86 -5.31
CA PHE A 14 10.51 -7.53 -4.04
C PHE A 14 11.04 -6.09 -4.03
N ILE A 15 11.58 -5.60 -5.15
CA ILE A 15 12.08 -4.22 -5.28
C ILE A 15 10.94 -3.18 -5.17
N LEU A 16 9.71 -3.54 -5.58
CA LEU A 16 8.54 -2.68 -5.47
C LEU A 16 8.02 -2.51 -4.02
N THR A 17 8.54 -3.24 -3.04
CA THR A 17 8.05 -3.22 -1.65
C THR A 17 8.93 -2.47 -0.66
N ILE A 18 10.11 -1.99 -1.08
CA ILE A 18 11.05 -1.33 -0.18
C ILE A 18 10.86 0.19 -0.32
N ALA A 19 10.02 0.76 0.53
CA ALA A 19 9.98 2.20 0.73
C ALA A 19 11.25 2.66 1.49
N PRO A 20 11.82 3.84 1.17
CA PRO A 20 12.96 4.37 1.89
C PRO A 20 12.55 4.88 3.28
N LEU A 21 13.16 4.36 4.34
CA LEU A 21 13.04 4.87 5.71
C LEU A 21 14.09 5.97 5.94
N ASN A 22 13.65 7.20 6.23
CA ASN A 22 14.50 8.29 6.71
C ASN A 22 14.18 8.57 8.19
N THR A 23 15.18 8.58 9.07
CA THR A 23 15.04 8.74 10.53
C THR A 23 15.85 9.92 11.08
N SER A 24 15.19 10.94 11.65
CA SER A 24 15.74 11.95 12.59
C SER A 24 14.62 12.81 13.19
N ALA A 25 14.65 13.13 14.50
CA ALA A 25 13.70 13.95 15.30
C ALA A 25 12.22 13.49 15.31
N ASN A 26 11.77 12.94 14.18
CA ASN A 26 10.53 12.23 13.95
C ASN A 26 10.24 11.10 14.92
N GLU A 27 11.21 10.44 15.54
CA GLU A 27 10.95 9.15 16.21
C GLU A 27 9.98 9.28 17.39
N ALA A 28 10.17 10.25 18.30
CA ALA A 28 9.25 10.43 19.42
C ALA A 28 7.84 10.88 18.96
N PHE A 29 7.78 11.75 17.95
CA PHE A 29 6.54 12.17 17.33
C PHE A 29 5.82 10.99 16.65
N LEU A 30 6.54 10.22 15.83
CA LEU A 30 6.03 9.07 15.10
C LEU A 30 5.61 7.96 16.05
N ASP A 31 6.34 7.72 17.14
CA ASP A 31 5.95 6.73 18.16
C ASP A 31 4.64 7.14 18.86
N ALA A 32 4.52 8.40 19.29
CA ALA A 32 3.29 8.92 19.90
C ALA A 32 2.12 8.91 18.91
N LEU A 33 2.40 9.24 17.65
CA LEU A 33 1.43 9.21 16.56
C LEU A 33 1.00 7.77 16.22
N GLU A 34 1.92 6.81 16.20
CA GLU A 34 1.65 5.40 15.94
C GLU A 34 0.69 4.84 16.99
N GLU A 35 0.89 5.18 18.27
CA GLU A 35 0.00 4.77 19.36
C GLU A 35 -1.41 5.37 19.21
N ASP A 36 -1.50 6.67 18.88
CA ASP A 36 -2.76 7.36 18.64
C ASP A 36 -3.51 6.82 17.41
N LEU A 37 -2.80 6.57 16.31
CA LEU A 37 -3.36 6.03 15.07
C LEU A 37 -3.87 4.61 15.26
N LYS A 38 -3.15 3.76 15.99
CA LYS A 38 -3.62 2.40 16.34
C LYS A 38 -4.89 2.41 17.17
N ALA A 39 -5.04 3.39 18.06
CA ALA A 39 -6.23 3.53 18.89
C ALA A 39 -7.42 4.07 18.09
N THR A 40 -7.18 4.98 17.14
CA THR A 40 -8.23 5.74 16.45
C THR A 40 -8.67 5.09 15.14
N HIS A 41 -7.76 4.41 14.43
CA HIS A 41 -7.99 3.83 13.11
C HIS A 41 -7.84 2.31 13.12
N TYR A 42 -8.96 1.59 13.01
CA TYR A 42 -8.94 0.11 13.03
C TYR A 42 -8.19 -0.50 11.82
N ASP A 43 -8.15 0.23 10.70
CA ASP A 43 -7.58 -0.18 9.41
C ASP A 43 -6.19 0.43 9.17
N TYR A 44 -5.60 1.09 10.15
CA TYR A 44 -4.27 1.65 10.03
C TYR A 44 -3.21 0.55 9.85
N LYS A 45 -2.26 0.80 8.93
CA LYS A 45 -1.12 -0.08 8.71
C LYS A 45 0.08 0.42 9.50
N GLU A 46 0.50 -0.39 10.47
CA GLU A 46 1.59 -0.05 11.37
C GLU A 46 2.89 0.32 10.63
N GLY A 47 3.58 1.36 11.10
CA GLY A 47 4.87 1.79 10.58
C GLY A 47 4.81 2.41 9.18
N THR A 48 3.64 2.90 8.77
CA THR A 48 3.47 3.61 7.48
C THR A 48 3.26 5.11 7.63
N ALA A 49 3.26 5.63 8.86
CA ALA A 49 3.21 7.06 9.10
C ALA A 49 4.52 7.71 8.63
N GLU A 50 4.40 8.64 7.68
CA GLU A 50 5.52 9.40 7.14
C GLU A 50 5.22 10.90 7.21
N ILE A 51 6.14 11.67 7.79
CA ILE A 51 6.01 13.13 7.82
C ILE A 51 6.37 13.68 6.45
N VAL A 52 5.39 14.26 5.77
CA VAL A 52 5.57 14.93 4.47
C VAL A 52 6.09 16.35 4.67
N LYS A 53 5.63 17.03 5.72
CA LYS A 53 6.03 18.39 6.07
C LYS A 53 5.83 18.63 7.56
N GLU A 54 6.77 19.33 8.19
CA GLU A 54 6.66 19.75 9.58
C GLU A 54 6.96 21.25 9.73
N GLU A 55 6.35 21.86 10.74
CA GLU A 55 6.61 23.21 11.19
C GLU A 55 6.47 23.30 12.70
N THR A 56 7.38 24.03 13.36
CA THR A 56 7.33 24.23 14.81
C THR A 56 6.52 25.49 15.12
N LEU A 57 5.40 25.30 15.80
CA LEU A 57 4.52 26.34 16.31
C LEU A 57 4.74 26.54 17.81
N ARG A 58 4.15 27.61 18.35
CA ARG A 58 4.19 27.91 19.79
C ARG A 58 2.79 27.86 20.37
N HIS A 59 2.67 27.14 21.47
CA HIS A 59 1.50 27.21 22.32
C HIS A 59 1.48 28.55 23.06
N SER A 60 0.29 29.08 23.33
CA SER A 60 0.06 30.22 24.24
C SER A 60 0.76 30.09 25.60
N ASN A 61 0.98 28.87 26.08
CA ASN A 61 1.64 28.54 27.34
C ASN A 61 3.18 28.56 27.25
N GLY A 62 3.74 28.82 26.06
CA GLY A 62 5.18 28.84 25.79
C GLY A 62 5.78 27.49 25.38
N ASN A 63 4.98 26.42 25.30
CA ASN A 63 5.40 25.10 24.82
C ASN A 63 5.63 25.10 23.30
N GLU A 64 6.56 24.27 22.85
CA GLU A 64 6.81 24.03 21.42
C GLU A 64 5.86 22.93 20.91
N VAL A 65 5.09 23.25 19.86
CA VAL A 65 4.14 22.34 19.24
C VAL A 65 4.60 22.05 17.82
N ILE A 66 4.84 20.79 17.49
CA ILE A 66 5.20 20.37 16.14
C ILE A 66 3.91 20.13 15.37
N ALA A 67 3.64 20.93 14.35
CA ALA A 67 2.57 20.71 13.39
C ALA A 67 3.12 19.94 12.20
N ALA A 68 2.52 18.81 11.88
CA ALA A 68 2.99 17.91 10.83
C ALA A 68 1.85 17.51 9.89
N VAL A 69 2.17 17.50 8.59
CA VAL A 69 1.40 16.82 7.56
C VAL A 69 1.93 15.41 7.47
N VAL A 70 1.11 14.43 7.82
CA VAL A 70 1.50 13.02 7.86
C VAL A 70 0.73 12.24 6.81
N GLU A 71 1.45 11.43 6.05
CA GLU A 71 0.88 10.43 5.16
C GLU A 71 0.81 9.09 5.89
N ILE A 72 -0.35 8.46 5.86
CA ILE A 72 -0.62 7.16 6.47
C ILE A 72 -1.20 6.21 5.43
N ASP A 73 -0.82 4.93 5.48
CA ASP A 73 -1.50 3.89 4.70
C ASP A 73 -2.53 3.18 5.60
N THR A 74 -3.76 3.03 5.10
CA THR A 74 -4.77 2.14 5.68
C THR A 74 -5.01 0.95 4.77
N VAL A 75 -5.30 -0.21 5.36
CA VAL A 75 -5.54 -1.47 4.64
C VAL A 75 -6.94 -1.98 4.95
N ARG A 76 -7.83 -1.86 3.97
CA ARG A 76 -9.17 -2.45 4.05
C ARG A 76 -9.19 -3.82 3.37
N ASP A 77 -9.81 -4.80 4.04
CA ASP A 77 -10.00 -6.18 3.57
C ASP A 77 -8.69 -6.89 3.14
N GLY A 78 -7.54 -6.43 3.61
CA GLY A 78 -6.22 -7.01 3.32
C GLY A 78 -5.66 -6.71 1.92
N ILE A 79 -6.44 -6.11 1.01
CA ILE A 79 -6.02 -5.88 -0.39
C ILE A 79 -6.22 -4.43 -0.88
N PHE A 80 -7.02 -3.63 -0.17
CA PHE A 80 -7.26 -2.24 -0.54
C PHE A 80 -6.39 -1.33 0.32
N ILE A 81 -5.22 -0.99 -0.20
CA ILE A 81 -4.33 -0.03 0.43
C ILE A 81 -4.78 1.37 0.01
N THR A 82 -5.06 2.21 0.99
CA THR A 82 -5.43 3.60 0.80
C THR A 82 -4.41 4.46 1.51
N ARG A 83 -3.82 5.38 0.77
CA ARG A 83 -2.92 6.40 1.30
C ARG A 83 -3.72 7.64 1.63
N LYS A 84 -3.66 8.09 2.87
CA LYS A 84 -4.38 9.26 3.36
C LYS A 84 -3.38 10.24 3.96
N THR A 85 -3.56 11.52 3.66
CA THR A 85 -2.76 12.60 4.22
C THR A 85 -3.59 13.35 5.23
N GLU A 86 -3.09 13.50 6.45
CA GLU A 86 -3.78 14.11 7.60
C GLU A 86 -2.87 15.09 8.35
N PHE A 87 -3.48 15.99 9.12
CA PHE A 87 -2.75 16.91 9.99
C PHE A 87 -2.67 16.35 11.40
N HIS A 88 -1.48 16.35 11.96
CA HIS A 88 -1.25 15.97 13.35
C HIS A 88 -0.41 17.05 14.05
N TYR A 89 -0.75 17.29 15.31
CA TYR A 89 -0.08 18.30 16.13
C TYR A 89 0.43 17.62 17.39
N TYR A 90 1.67 17.89 17.75
CA TYR A 90 2.33 17.23 18.86
C TYR A 90 2.96 18.25 19.79
N ASP A 91 2.63 18.15 21.08
CA ASP A 91 3.28 18.95 22.11
C ASP A 91 4.56 18.24 22.55
N ALA A 92 5.72 18.85 22.27
CA ALA A 92 7.02 18.28 22.60
C ALA A 92 7.32 18.30 24.10
N THR A 93 6.64 19.15 24.87
CA THR A 93 6.81 19.24 26.33
C THR A 93 6.05 18.12 27.04
N ASP A 94 4.81 17.86 26.61
CA ASP A 94 3.95 16.85 27.21
C ASP A 94 4.03 15.48 26.53
N ASN A 95 4.78 15.37 25.42
CA ASN A 95 4.95 14.16 24.61
C ASN A 95 3.61 13.52 24.23
N LYS A 96 2.67 14.34 23.73
CA LYS A 96 1.31 13.91 23.40
C LYS A 96 0.84 14.52 22.08
N ILE A 97 0.03 13.76 21.34
CA ILE A 97 -0.72 14.27 20.20
C ILE A 97 -1.88 15.13 20.73
N LEU A 98 -2.03 16.34 20.19
CA LEU A 98 -3.07 17.27 20.57
C LEU A 98 -4.36 16.99 19.79
N ALA A 99 -5.49 16.97 20.49
CA ALA A 99 -6.79 16.85 19.85
C ALA A 99 -7.22 18.19 19.26
N THR A 100 -8.20 18.17 18.34
CA THR A 100 -8.71 19.39 17.69
C THR A 100 -9.20 20.45 18.69
N ALA A 101 -9.65 20.04 19.88
CA ALA A 101 -10.08 20.94 20.94
C ALA A 101 -8.93 21.76 21.54
N ASP A 102 -7.73 21.17 21.65
CA ASP A 102 -6.55 21.79 22.26
C ASP A 102 -5.85 22.75 21.28
N LEU A 103 -6.12 22.63 19.97
CA LEU A 103 -5.55 23.47 18.92
C LEU A 103 -6.02 24.94 18.98
N ALA A 104 -7.13 25.22 19.67
CA ALA A 104 -7.63 26.58 19.82
C ALA A 104 -6.64 27.50 20.58
N GLU A 105 -5.74 26.91 21.38
CA GLU A 105 -4.74 27.62 22.18
C GLU A 105 -3.35 27.70 21.50
N VAL A 106 -3.21 27.10 20.31
CA VAL A 106 -1.95 27.08 19.55
C VAL A 106 -1.96 28.18 18.51
N GLU A 107 -1.05 29.15 18.64
CA GLU A 107 -0.92 30.25 17.70
C GLU A 107 -0.35 29.75 16.37
N GLY A 108 -1.02 30.07 15.26
CA GLY A 108 -0.61 29.65 13.92
C GLY A 108 -1.11 28.27 13.47
N ALA A 109 -1.82 27.51 14.31
CA ALA A 109 -2.33 26.18 13.93
C ALA A 109 -3.34 26.22 12.77
N THR A 110 -4.20 27.24 12.75
CA THR A 110 -5.16 27.47 11.64
C THR A 110 -4.47 27.94 10.38
N GLU A 111 -3.45 28.80 10.50
CA GLU A 111 -2.67 29.29 9.35
C GLU A 111 -1.89 28.15 8.69
N PHE A 112 -1.32 27.24 9.50
CA PHE A 112 -0.68 26.04 9.01
C PHE A 112 -1.66 25.11 8.29
N ALA A 113 -2.86 24.90 8.85
CA ALA A 113 -3.88 24.06 8.22
C ALA A 113 -4.34 24.64 6.87
N ASP A 114 -4.62 25.95 6.83
CA ASP A 114 -5.05 26.64 5.61
C ASP A 114 -3.95 26.64 4.53
N ALA A 115 -2.69 26.84 4.91
CA ALA A 115 -1.57 26.86 3.98
C ALA A 115 -1.26 25.49 3.35
N ASN A 116 -1.65 24.40 4.01
CA ASN A 116 -1.34 23.04 3.58
C ASN A 116 -2.61 22.22 3.24
N ILE A 117 -3.78 22.85 3.17
CA ILE A 117 -5.07 22.17 2.92
C ILE A 117 -5.07 21.41 1.59
N ASP A 118 -4.36 21.92 0.58
CA ASP A 118 -4.23 21.29 -0.73
C ASP A 118 -3.41 19.98 -0.69
N MET A 119 -2.66 19.75 0.39
CA MET A 119 -1.90 18.51 0.60
C MET A 119 -2.78 17.40 1.18
N LEU A 120 -3.95 17.74 1.73
CA LEU A 120 -4.91 16.74 2.19
C LEU A 120 -5.43 15.96 0.98
N GLY A 121 -5.40 14.64 1.11
CA GLY A 121 -5.82 13.78 0.03
C GLY A 121 -6.01 12.36 0.48
N GLN A 122 -6.74 11.62 -0.35
CA GLN A 122 -6.86 10.19 -0.23
C GLN A 122 -6.62 9.58 -1.60
N GLN A 123 -5.64 8.69 -1.70
CA GLN A 123 -5.32 7.97 -2.92
C GLN A 123 -5.45 6.47 -2.70
N ILE A 124 -6.12 5.79 -3.62
CA ILE A 124 -6.20 4.33 -3.62
C ILE A 124 -5.01 3.78 -4.39
N VAL A 125 -4.29 2.84 -3.78
CA VAL A 125 -3.15 2.17 -4.39
C VAL A 125 -3.67 0.98 -5.22
N TYR A 126 -3.82 1.20 -6.53
CA TYR A 126 -4.50 0.25 -7.42
C TYR A 126 -3.66 -0.93 -7.92
N TRP A 127 -2.35 -0.95 -7.69
CA TRP A 127 -1.47 -1.95 -8.33
C TRP A 127 -1.85 -3.39 -7.92
N LEU A 128 -2.19 -3.61 -6.65
CA LEU A 128 -2.52 -4.94 -6.13
C LEU A 128 -3.87 -5.45 -6.66
N PRO A 129 -4.98 -4.68 -6.58
CA PRO A 129 -6.23 -5.05 -7.25
C PRO A 129 -6.08 -5.32 -8.75
N VAL A 130 -5.32 -4.48 -9.46
CA VAL A 130 -5.08 -4.64 -10.90
C VAL A 130 -4.27 -5.90 -11.20
N LEU A 131 -3.26 -6.23 -10.38
CA LEU A 131 -2.49 -7.45 -10.52
C LEU A 131 -3.37 -8.70 -10.35
N ILE A 132 -4.24 -8.72 -9.34
CA ILE A 132 -5.17 -9.83 -9.10
C ILE A 132 -6.11 -9.99 -10.31
N LEU A 133 -6.66 -8.89 -10.83
CA LEU A 133 -7.53 -8.91 -12.02
C LEU A 133 -6.79 -9.45 -13.25
N LEU A 134 -5.55 -9.02 -13.47
CA LEU A 134 -4.71 -9.51 -14.56
C LEU A 134 -4.44 -11.01 -14.45
N LEU A 135 -4.11 -11.51 -13.25
CA LEU A 135 -3.90 -12.94 -13.02
C LEU A 135 -5.18 -13.76 -13.24
N LEU A 136 -6.33 -13.24 -12.82
CA LEU A 136 -7.63 -13.88 -13.01
C LEU A 136 -7.99 -14.07 -14.48
N ILE A 137 -7.54 -13.18 -15.37
CA ILE A 137 -7.74 -13.31 -16.83
C ILE A 137 -6.61 -14.13 -17.47
N ALA A 138 -5.36 -13.88 -17.06
CA ALA A 138 -4.18 -14.50 -17.66
C ALA A 138 -4.13 -16.01 -17.41
N ILE A 139 -4.48 -16.48 -16.21
CA ILE A 139 -4.43 -17.91 -15.87
C ILE A 139 -5.37 -18.73 -16.77
N PRO A 140 -6.69 -18.44 -16.86
CA PRO A 140 -7.59 -19.14 -17.78
C PRO A 140 -7.16 -19.03 -19.23
N ALA A 141 -6.68 -17.86 -19.68
CA ALA A 141 -6.19 -17.68 -21.04
C ALA A 141 -5.00 -18.60 -21.35
N VAL A 142 -4.02 -18.69 -20.45
CA VAL A 142 -2.88 -19.62 -20.62
C VAL A 142 -3.35 -21.07 -20.66
N ILE A 143 -4.31 -21.44 -19.81
CA ILE A 143 -4.90 -22.79 -19.84
C ILE A 143 -5.56 -23.05 -21.21
N LEU A 144 -6.41 -22.15 -21.68
CA LEU A 144 -7.17 -22.33 -22.92
C LEU A 144 -6.29 -22.30 -24.18
N PHE A 145 -5.28 -21.45 -24.25
CA PHE A 145 -4.51 -21.25 -25.49
C PHE A 145 -3.19 -22.02 -25.54
N VAL A 146 -2.62 -22.40 -24.39
CA VAL A 146 -1.33 -23.11 -24.34
C VAL A 146 -1.50 -24.54 -23.84
N VAL A 147 -2.28 -24.73 -22.78
CA VAL A 147 -2.39 -26.03 -22.11
C VAL A 147 -3.34 -26.96 -22.87
N VAL A 148 -4.57 -26.51 -23.14
CA VAL A 148 -5.59 -27.30 -23.85
C VAL A 148 -5.08 -27.75 -25.22
N PRO A 149 -4.56 -26.89 -26.11
CA PRO A 149 -4.04 -27.37 -27.40
C PRO A 149 -2.91 -28.37 -27.22
N ARG A 150 -2.03 -28.23 -26.22
CA ARG A 150 -0.93 -29.19 -26.02
C ARG A 150 -1.41 -30.57 -25.55
N PHE A 151 -2.45 -30.63 -24.71
CA PHE A 151 -3.03 -31.89 -24.25
C PHE A 151 -3.99 -32.53 -25.28
N TYR A 152 -4.63 -31.73 -26.14
CA TYR A 152 -5.58 -32.20 -27.13
C TYR A 152 -5.02 -32.26 -28.58
N SER A 153 -3.80 -31.74 -28.82
CA SER A 153 -3.07 -31.83 -30.10
C SER A 153 -2.26 -33.12 -30.24
N THR A 154 -2.19 -33.96 -29.21
CA THR A 154 -1.73 -35.34 -29.40
C THR A 154 -2.84 -36.10 -30.11
N THR A 155 -2.68 -36.18 -31.43
CA THR A 155 -3.31 -37.09 -32.38
C THR A 155 -3.22 -38.58 -32.01
N GLU A 156 -2.80 -38.94 -30.79
CA GLU A 156 -2.97 -40.27 -30.19
C GLU A 156 -4.41 -40.58 -29.79
N TYR A 157 -5.31 -39.58 -29.79
CA TYR A 157 -6.76 -39.81 -29.70
C TYR A 157 -7.43 -40.08 -31.07
N MET A 158 -6.67 -40.50 -32.09
CA MET A 158 -7.27 -41.27 -33.17
C MET A 158 -7.66 -42.63 -32.61
N ASN A 159 -8.96 -42.76 -32.31
CA ASN A 159 -9.66 -43.98 -31.96
C ASN A 159 -9.09 -45.19 -32.73
N PRO A 160 -8.55 -46.24 -32.07
CA PRO A 160 -7.96 -47.41 -32.72
C PRO A 160 -8.95 -48.20 -33.59
N ILE A 161 -10.24 -47.85 -33.56
CA ILE A 161 -11.29 -48.45 -34.38
C ILE A 161 -11.12 -48.17 -35.89
N TYR A 162 -10.28 -47.20 -36.28
CA TYR A 162 -10.01 -46.89 -37.70
C TYR A 162 -8.64 -47.38 -38.21
N GLU A 163 -7.96 -48.29 -37.50
CA GLU A 163 -6.90 -49.07 -38.12
C GLU A 163 -7.51 -49.90 -39.26
N LYS A 164 -7.23 -49.44 -40.48
CA LYS A 164 -7.66 -50.06 -41.72
C LYS A 164 -7.22 -51.52 -41.71
N ASN A 165 -8.20 -52.42 -41.68
CA ASN A 165 -8.00 -53.87 -41.81
C ASN A 165 -7.46 -54.19 -43.21
N ASP A 166 -6.15 -54.10 -43.39
CA ASP A 166 -5.44 -54.58 -44.57
C ASP A 166 -5.25 -56.11 -44.46
N ASN A 167 -6.35 -56.87 -44.49
CA ASN A 167 -6.28 -58.32 -44.65
C ASN A 167 -6.43 -58.68 -46.14
N PRO A 168 -5.39 -59.19 -46.81
CA PRO A 168 -5.54 -59.70 -48.17
C PRO A 168 -6.37 -60.99 -48.12
N ARG A 169 -7.47 -61.01 -48.89
CA ARG A 169 -8.21 -62.23 -49.21
C ARG A 169 -7.40 -63.15 -50.10
#